data_AF-A0A8C6W6A9-F1
#
_entry.id   AF-A0A8C6W6A9-F1
#
_cell.length_a   1.000
_cell.length_b   1.000
_cell.length_c   1.000
_cell.angle_alpha   90.00
_cell.angle_beta   90.00
_cell.angle_gamma   90.00
#
_symmetry.space_group_name_H-M   'P 1'
#
loop_
_entity.id
_entity.type
_entity.pdbx_description
1 polymer ?
#
loop_
_entity_poly.entity_id
_entity_poly.type
_entity_poly.pdbx_seq_one_letter_code
_entity_poly.pdbx_strand_id
1 'polypeptide(L)'
;MSPKRVSCWAALGLLLCGCALALQGGMLFPRETPSRELKALDGLWSFRADLSDNRLLGFEQQWYRRPLREWGPTLDMPVPSSFNDITQEPELRNFIGWVWYEREATLPQRWTQDTRMRVVLRINSAHYYAVVVSKWLLCPRDKL
;
A
#
# COMPACT_ATOMS: atom_id res chain seq x y z
N MET A 1 -20.24 24.34 62.16
CA MET A 1 -20.62 23.05 61.54
C MET A 1 -20.30 23.05 60.06
N SER A 2 -19.46 22.09 59.63
CA SER A 2 -19.15 21.69 58.24
C SER A 2 -20.40 21.07 57.56
N PRO A 3 -20.50 20.83 56.21
CA PRO A 3 -19.38 20.74 55.27
C PRO A 3 -19.52 21.35 53.86
N LYS A 4 -18.37 21.86 53.40
CA LYS A 4 -17.65 21.58 52.13
C LYS A 4 -18.48 21.22 50.88
N ARG A 5 -18.40 22.07 49.85
CA ARG A 5 -18.42 21.63 48.45
C ARG A 5 -17.03 21.84 47.86
N VAL A 6 -16.20 20.81 47.96
CA VAL A 6 -14.96 20.67 47.19
C VAL A 6 -15.39 20.18 45.81
N SER A 7 -15.40 21.07 44.82
CA SER A 7 -15.57 20.66 43.42
C SER A 7 -14.24 20.11 42.94
N CYS A 8 -14.11 18.79 43.02
CA CYS A 8 -13.04 18.00 42.45
C CYS A 8 -13.15 18.14 40.92
N TRP A 9 -12.34 19.00 40.32
CA TRP A 9 -12.11 18.95 38.88
C TRP A 9 -11.30 17.69 38.62
N ALA A 10 -12.04 16.59 38.42
CA ALA A 10 -11.51 15.33 37.95
C ALA A 10 -10.69 15.61 36.68
N ALA A 11 -9.44 15.16 36.73
CA ALA A 11 -8.47 15.19 35.66
C ALA A 11 -9.14 14.93 34.30
N LEU A 12 -9.34 15.99 33.53
CA LEU A 12 -9.74 15.86 32.14
C LEU A 12 -8.54 15.26 31.42
N GLY A 13 -8.75 14.03 30.96
CA GLY A 13 -7.71 13.10 30.57
C GLY A 13 -6.68 13.72 29.64
N LEU A 14 -5.43 13.34 29.90
CA LEU A 14 -4.41 13.07 28.89
C LEU A 14 -5.00 12.14 27.82
N LEU A 15 -5.81 12.71 26.93
CA LEU A 15 -6.46 12.01 25.84
C LEU A 15 -5.69 12.39 24.58
N LEU A 16 -4.71 11.53 24.29
CA LEU A 16 -4.43 11.07 22.95
C LEU A 16 -4.21 12.18 21.91
N CYS A 17 -3.08 12.87 22.01
CA CYS A 17 -2.42 13.40 20.82
C CYS A 17 -1.10 12.65 20.60
N GLY A 18 -1.21 11.32 20.48
CA GLY A 18 -0.17 10.48 19.87
C GLY A 18 -0.31 10.48 18.34
N CYS A 19 -0.50 11.65 17.73
CA CYS A 19 -0.60 11.80 16.29
C CYS A 19 0.79 12.12 15.73
N ALA A 20 1.60 11.08 15.60
CA ALA A 20 2.62 10.86 14.58
C ALA A 20 3.65 9.88 15.17
N LEU A 21 3.29 8.59 15.24
CA LEU A 21 4.32 7.57 15.06
C LEU A 21 4.76 7.63 13.59
N ALA A 22 5.51 8.69 13.23
CA ALA A 22 6.52 8.54 12.21
C ALA A 22 7.35 7.35 12.70
N LEU A 23 7.32 6.23 11.97
CA LEU A 23 8.19 5.10 12.25
C LEU A 23 9.59 5.67 12.45
N GLN A 24 10.12 5.62 13.68
CA GLN A 24 11.47 6.04 14.04
C GLN A 24 12.45 5.01 13.48
N GLY A 25 12.50 4.90 12.16
CA GLY A 25 13.28 3.93 11.42
C GLY A 25 14.08 4.62 10.32
N GLY A 26 15.35 4.27 10.19
CA GLY A 26 16.21 4.79 9.12
C GLY A 26 15.76 4.29 7.75
N MET A 27 15.77 5.17 6.75
CA MET A 27 15.42 4.86 5.36
C MET A 27 16.66 4.49 4.52
N LEU A 28 17.49 3.60 5.05
CA LEU A 28 18.72 3.17 4.37
C LEU A 28 18.39 2.55 3.01
N PHE A 29 19.23 2.82 2.00
CA PHE A 29 19.04 2.21 0.68
C PHE A 29 19.23 0.68 0.78
N PRO A 30 18.35 -0.14 0.17
CA PRO A 30 18.47 -1.60 0.26
C PRO A 30 19.69 -2.07 -0.52
N ARG A 31 20.44 -3.02 0.04
CA ARG A 31 21.61 -3.63 -0.58
C ARG A 31 21.65 -5.11 -0.21
N GLU A 32 22.05 -5.95 -1.14
CA GLU A 32 22.29 -7.35 -0.88
C GLU A 32 23.54 -7.52 -0.01
N THR A 33 23.43 -8.35 1.02
CA THR A 33 24.50 -8.73 1.93
C THR A 33 24.28 -10.18 2.37
N PRO A 34 25.23 -10.83 3.06
CA PRO A 34 25.01 -12.19 3.59
C PRO A 34 23.77 -12.32 4.51
N SER A 35 23.29 -11.20 5.07
CA SER A 35 22.11 -11.15 5.95
C SER A 35 20.89 -10.48 5.32
N ARG A 36 20.98 -9.98 4.08
CA ARG A 36 19.91 -9.24 3.40
C ARG A 36 19.81 -9.64 1.95
N GLU A 37 18.60 -9.95 1.53
CA GLU A 37 18.31 -10.34 0.17
C GLU A 37 17.37 -9.33 -0.46
N LEU A 38 17.49 -9.15 -1.77
CA LEU A 38 16.68 -8.21 -2.53
C LEU A 38 15.96 -8.95 -3.65
N LYS A 39 14.67 -8.65 -3.80
CA LYS A 39 13.90 -9.09 -4.96
C LYS A 39 13.27 -7.86 -5.58
N ALA A 40 13.74 -7.49 -6.77
CA ALA A 40 13.11 -6.45 -7.56
C ALA A 40 11.72 -6.91 -8.00
N LEU A 41 10.74 -6.00 -7.92
CA LEU A 41 9.38 -6.20 -8.42
C LEU A 41 9.13 -5.38 -9.69
N ASP A 42 10.20 -5.05 -10.41
CA ASP A 42 10.14 -4.32 -11.67
C ASP A 42 9.57 -5.21 -12.79
N GLY A 43 9.23 -4.58 -13.91
CA GLY A 43 8.65 -5.25 -15.08
C GLY A 43 7.20 -4.84 -15.31
N LEU A 44 6.39 -5.74 -15.86
CA LEU A 44 4.99 -5.47 -16.21
C LEU A 44 4.05 -5.69 -15.02
N TRP A 45 3.23 -4.68 -14.77
CA TRP A 45 2.17 -4.66 -13.78
C TRP A 45 0.83 -4.53 -14.47
N SER A 46 -0.19 -5.21 -13.95
CA SER A 46 -1.56 -4.99 -14.40
C SER A 46 -2.02 -3.61 -13.92
N PHE A 47 -2.59 -2.84 -14.83
CA PHE A 47 -2.90 -1.44 -14.65
C PHE A 47 -4.36 -1.16 -15.00
N ARG A 48 -4.98 -0.27 -14.23
CA ARG A 48 -6.29 0.29 -14.55
C ARG A 48 -6.44 1.69 -13.99
N ALA A 49 -6.91 2.63 -14.81
CA ALA A 49 -7.38 3.92 -14.35
C ALA A 49 -8.88 3.84 -13.97
N ASP A 50 -9.26 4.50 -12.88
CA ASP A 50 -10.67 4.65 -12.53
C ASP A 50 -11.30 5.77 -13.36
N LEU A 51 -11.91 5.42 -14.49
CA LEU A 51 -12.55 6.36 -15.42
C LEU A 51 -13.99 6.75 -15.03
N SER A 52 -14.47 6.35 -13.83
CA SER A 52 -15.77 6.78 -13.33
C SER A 52 -15.84 8.29 -13.12
N ASP A 53 -17.05 8.85 -13.11
CA ASP A 53 -17.25 10.30 -12.95
C ASP A 53 -16.68 10.81 -11.61
N ASN A 54 -16.84 10.05 -10.53
CA ASN A 54 -16.38 10.41 -9.20
C ASN A 54 -14.94 9.95 -8.89
N ARG A 55 -14.33 9.12 -9.76
CA ARG A 55 -12.99 8.54 -9.61
C ARG A 55 -12.81 7.66 -8.37
N LEU A 56 -13.89 7.23 -7.72
CA LEU A 56 -13.86 6.48 -6.46
C LEU A 56 -14.44 5.07 -6.58
N LEU A 57 -14.91 4.68 -7.77
CA LEU A 57 -15.49 3.37 -8.02
C LEU A 57 -14.58 2.22 -7.57
N GLY A 58 -13.26 2.36 -7.75
CA GLY A 58 -12.30 1.34 -7.30
C GLY A 58 -12.25 1.15 -5.78
N PHE A 59 -12.53 2.20 -5.01
CA PHE A 59 -12.67 2.11 -3.56
C PHE A 59 -14.04 1.60 -3.15
N GLU A 60 -15.11 2.10 -3.78
CA GLU A 60 -16.50 1.71 -3.51
C GLU A 60 -16.71 0.21 -3.75
N GLN A 61 -16.18 -0.30 -4.86
CA GLN A 61 -16.23 -1.73 -5.21
C GLN A 61 -15.08 -2.54 -4.59
N GLN A 62 -14.14 -1.87 -3.90
CA GLN A 62 -13.03 -2.51 -3.21
C GLN A 62 -12.18 -3.38 -4.15
N TRP A 63 -11.76 -2.84 -5.29
CA TRP A 63 -11.05 -3.58 -6.34
C TRP A 63 -9.85 -4.38 -5.80
N TYR A 64 -9.15 -3.84 -4.80
CA TYR A 64 -8.04 -4.48 -4.10
C TYR A 64 -8.36 -5.82 -3.41
N ARG A 65 -9.63 -6.20 -3.22
CA ARG A 65 -10.01 -7.48 -2.59
C ARG A 65 -9.78 -8.70 -3.49
N ARG A 66 -9.92 -8.54 -4.80
CA ARG A 66 -9.74 -9.61 -5.80
C ARG A 66 -8.74 -9.19 -6.87
N PRO A 67 -8.23 -10.11 -7.72
CA PRO A 67 -7.39 -9.73 -8.86
C PRO A 67 -8.07 -8.65 -9.71
N LEU A 68 -7.30 -7.66 -10.15
CA LEU A 68 -7.83 -6.47 -10.84
C LEU A 68 -8.60 -6.83 -12.13
N ARG A 69 -8.16 -7.90 -12.81
CA ARG A 69 -8.81 -8.48 -13.99
C ARG A 69 -10.26 -8.94 -13.78
N GLU A 70 -10.68 -9.21 -12.54
CA GLU A 70 -12.07 -9.59 -12.24
C GLU A 70 -13.04 -8.41 -12.32
N TRP A 71 -12.53 -7.18 -12.23
CA TRP A 71 -13.36 -5.97 -12.23
C TRP A 71 -13.51 -5.35 -13.61
N GLY A 72 -12.81 -5.87 -14.62
CA GLY A 72 -12.79 -5.34 -15.98
C GLY A 72 -11.44 -5.51 -16.69
N PRO A 73 -11.30 -4.99 -17.91
CA PRO A 73 -10.06 -5.06 -18.67
C PRO A 73 -8.94 -4.29 -17.96
N THR A 74 -7.72 -4.82 -18.07
CA THR A 74 -6.50 -4.25 -17.53
C THR A 74 -5.46 -4.07 -18.64
N LEU A 75 -4.60 -3.07 -18.49
CA LEU A 75 -3.45 -2.84 -19.35
C LEU A 75 -2.18 -3.36 -18.70
N ASP A 76 -1.16 -3.69 -19.49
CA ASP A 76 0.17 -3.95 -18.96
C ASP A 76 0.97 -2.65 -18.92
N MET A 77 1.43 -2.26 -17.73
CA MET A 77 2.18 -1.03 -17.51
C MET A 77 3.58 -1.35 -16.96
N PRO A 78 4.66 -0.81 -17.58
CA PRO A 78 6.01 -1.04 -17.09
C PRO A 78 6.26 -0.27 -15.80
N VAL A 79 6.98 -0.90 -14.87
CA VAL A 79 7.51 -0.30 -13.65
C VAL A 79 9.01 -0.57 -13.60
N PRO A 80 9.87 0.46 -13.47
CA PRO A 80 9.54 1.87 -13.26
C PRO A 80 9.17 2.61 -14.55
N SER A 81 8.02 3.30 -14.56
CA SER A 81 7.65 4.27 -15.61
C SER A 81 6.49 5.14 -15.14
N SER A 82 6.35 6.35 -15.70
CA SER A 82 5.06 7.06 -15.72
C SER A 82 4.13 6.40 -16.73
N PHE A 83 2.82 6.38 -16.45
CA PHE A 83 1.83 5.79 -17.37
C PHE A 83 1.41 6.71 -18.51
N ASN A 84 1.59 8.03 -18.35
CA ASN A 84 1.00 9.07 -19.21
C ASN A 84 1.35 8.93 -20.70
N ASP A 85 2.57 8.46 -21.01
CA ASP A 85 3.09 8.38 -22.38
C ASP A 85 3.31 6.94 -22.87
N ILE A 86 2.83 5.94 -22.12
CA ILE A 86 2.98 4.52 -22.51
C ILE A 86 1.91 4.10 -23.51
N THR A 87 0.67 4.53 -23.29
CA THR A 87 -0.45 4.21 -24.16
C THR A 87 -0.66 5.31 -25.20
N GLN A 88 -1.45 5.02 -26.24
CA GLN A 88 -1.85 6.02 -27.24
C GLN A 88 -3.18 6.70 -26.88
N GLU A 89 -3.74 6.44 -25.69
CA GLU A 89 -5.05 6.94 -25.27
C GLU A 89 -4.93 8.37 -24.69
N PRO A 90 -5.54 9.39 -25.32
CA PRO A 90 -5.46 10.77 -24.84
C PRO A 90 -6.08 10.97 -23.46
N GLU A 91 -7.10 10.16 -23.14
CA GLU A 91 -7.78 10.16 -21.84
C GLU A 91 -6.83 9.79 -20.71
N LEU A 92 -5.97 8.80 -20.94
CA LEU A 92 -5.02 8.33 -19.94
C LEU A 92 -3.85 9.32 -19.76
N ARG A 93 -3.39 9.94 -20.85
CA ARG A 93 -2.31 10.93 -20.83
C ARG A 93 -2.60 12.10 -19.90
N ASN A 94 -3.83 12.62 -19.97
CA ASN A 94 -4.30 13.76 -19.17
C ASN A 94 -5.16 13.33 -17.97
N PHE A 95 -5.10 12.06 -17.58
CA PHE A 95 -5.95 11.52 -16.52
C PHE A 95 -5.61 12.11 -15.15
N ILE A 96 -6.66 12.56 -14.43
CA ILE A 96 -6.58 13.00 -13.04
C ILE A 96 -7.52 12.13 -12.20
N GLY A 97 -6.97 11.42 -11.22
CA GLY A 97 -7.74 10.53 -10.37
C GLY A 97 -6.91 9.35 -9.89
N TRP A 98 -7.59 8.26 -9.57
CA TRP A 98 -6.96 7.06 -9.04
C TRP A 98 -6.58 6.09 -10.14
N VAL A 99 -5.34 5.64 -10.07
CA VAL A 99 -4.81 4.56 -10.89
C VAL A 99 -4.43 3.37 -10.00
N TRP A 100 -4.68 2.18 -10.49
CA TRP A 100 -4.48 0.92 -9.79
C TRP A 100 -3.37 0.15 -10.49
N TYR A 101 -2.38 -0.27 -9.71
CA TYR A 101 -1.30 -1.16 -10.15
C TYR A 101 -1.39 -2.46 -9.34
N GLU A 102 -1.34 -3.59 -10.03
CA GLU A 102 -1.34 -4.93 -9.44
C GLU A 102 -0.18 -5.76 -9.97
N ARG A 103 0.52 -6.45 -9.07
CA ARG A 103 1.57 -7.42 -9.41
C ARG A 103 1.52 -8.60 -8.45
N GLU A 104 1.49 -9.79 -9.03
CA GLU A 104 1.73 -11.04 -8.32
C GLU A 104 3.21 -11.41 -8.45
N ALA A 105 3.83 -11.82 -7.35
CA ALA A 105 5.22 -12.22 -7.33
C ALA A 105 5.43 -13.39 -6.38
N THR A 106 6.12 -14.43 -6.86
CA THR A 106 6.52 -15.56 -6.03
C THR A 106 7.75 -15.20 -5.21
N LEU A 107 7.62 -15.31 -3.89
CA LEU A 107 8.72 -15.09 -2.95
C LEU A 107 9.47 -16.40 -2.69
N PRO A 108 10.79 -16.35 -2.44
CA PRO A 108 11.53 -17.51 -1.96
C PRO A 108 10.89 -18.07 -0.68
N GLN A 109 10.72 -19.39 -0.60
CA GLN A 109 10.07 -20.05 0.52
C GLN A 109 10.72 -19.73 1.89
N ARG A 110 12.03 -19.50 1.91
CA ARG A 110 12.76 -19.11 3.12
C ARG A 110 12.26 -17.79 3.72
N TRP A 111 11.77 -16.85 2.90
CA TRP A 111 11.26 -15.55 3.36
C TRP A 111 9.97 -15.68 4.17
N THR A 112 9.20 -16.76 3.96
CA THR A 112 7.91 -16.97 4.62
C THR A 112 7.98 -18.02 5.73
N GLN A 113 8.95 -18.93 5.69
CA GLN A 113 9.09 -20.00 6.68
C GLN A 113 10.01 -19.62 7.86
N ASP A 114 11.06 -18.83 7.63
CA ASP A 114 11.97 -18.42 8.70
C ASP A 114 11.37 -17.23 9.48
N THR A 115 10.98 -17.49 10.74
CA THR A 115 10.42 -16.47 11.63
C THR A 115 11.41 -15.38 12.02
N ARG A 116 12.71 -15.59 11.79
CA ARG A 116 13.76 -14.59 12.03
C ARG A 116 13.93 -13.63 10.86
N MET A 117 13.40 -13.96 9.67
CA MET A 117 13.46 -13.06 8.52
C MET A 117 12.39 -11.97 8.61
N ARG A 118 12.82 -10.72 8.43
CA ARG A 118 11.92 -9.57 8.28
C ARG A 118 11.75 -9.25 6.80
N VAL A 119 10.55 -9.48 6.29
CA VAL A 119 10.18 -9.07 4.92
C VAL A 119 9.70 -7.62 4.93
N VAL A 120 10.26 -6.79 4.06
CA VAL A 120 9.90 -5.37 3.93
C VAL A 120 9.62 -5.06 2.46
N LEU A 121 8.44 -4.51 2.17
CA LEU A 121 8.14 -3.91 0.88
C LEU A 121 8.61 -2.46 0.88
N ARG A 122 9.45 -2.10 -0.09
CA ARG A 122 9.89 -0.71 -0.31
C ARG A 122 9.36 -0.21 -1.64
N ILE A 123 8.69 0.93 -1.61
CA ILE A 123 8.32 1.69 -2.80
C ILE A 123 9.23 2.91 -2.83
N ASN A 124 9.97 3.09 -3.93
CA ASN A 124 10.90 4.21 -4.04
C ASN A 124 10.16 5.54 -4.17
N SER A 125 9.13 5.59 -5.01
CA SER A 125 8.26 6.75 -5.18
C SER A 125 6.90 6.33 -5.74
N ALA A 126 5.86 7.06 -5.38
CA ALA A 126 4.52 6.98 -5.95
C ALA A 126 3.85 8.34 -5.82
N HIS A 127 3.19 8.84 -6.87
CA HIS A 127 2.64 10.19 -6.92
C HIS A 127 1.12 10.20 -6.94
N TYR A 128 0.41 11.14 -6.28
CA TYR A 128 0.84 12.01 -5.16
C TYR A 128 0.47 11.44 -3.79
N TYR A 129 -0.49 10.51 -3.77
CA TYR A 129 -0.92 9.78 -2.59
C TYR A 129 -1.10 8.32 -3.00
N ALA A 130 -0.54 7.42 -2.21
CA ALA A 130 -0.51 5.99 -2.53
C ALA A 130 -1.07 5.18 -1.38
N VAL A 131 -1.94 4.23 -1.72
CA VAL A 131 -2.44 3.20 -0.81
C VAL A 131 -1.87 1.87 -1.26
N VAL A 132 -1.19 1.17 -0.36
CA VAL A 132 -0.54 -0.09 -0.66
C VAL A 132 -1.28 -1.21 0.05
N VAL A 133 -1.84 -2.13 -0.73
CA VAL A 133 -2.52 -3.32 -0.21
C VAL A 133 -1.68 -4.54 -0.57
N SER A 134 -1.33 -5.35 0.43
CA SER A 134 -0.66 -6.63 0.21
C SER A 134 -1.52 -7.77 0.77
N LYS A 135 -1.84 -8.75 -0.06
CA LYS A 135 -2.63 -9.92 0.34
C LYS A 135 -1.81 -10.98 1.08
N TRP A 136 -0.48 -10.85 1.07
CA TRP A 136 0.42 -11.69 1.86
C TRP A 136 0.18 -11.57 3.38
N LEU A 137 -0.32 -10.42 3.84
CA LEU A 137 -0.74 -10.23 5.24
C LEU A 137 -2.11 -10.86 5.57
N LEU A 138 -2.82 -11.40 4.57
CA LEU A 138 -4.20 -11.90 4.69
C LEU A 138 -4.40 -13.32 4.15
N CYS A 139 -3.37 -14.01 3.66
CA CYS A 139 -3.48 -15.37 3.15
C CYS A 139 -3.13 -16.37 4.27
N PRO A 140 -4.11 -17.11 4.84
CA PRO A 140 -3.83 -18.28 5.67
C PRO A 140 -3.16 -19.35 4.81
N ARG A 141 -2.34 -20.19 5.44
CA ARG A 141 -1.45 -21.21 4.84
C ARG A 141 -2.13 -22.30 3.98
N ASP A 142 -3.41 -22.20 3.68
CA ASP A 142 -4.23 -23.38 3.34
C ASP A 142 -4.54 -23.53 1.85
N LYS A 143 -3.75 -22.93 0.95
CA LYS A 143 -3.83 -23.23 -0.48
C LYS A 143 -2.44 -23.40 -1.11
N LEU A 144 -1.81 -24.52 -0.78
CA LEU A 144 -0.86 -25.26 -1.62
C LEU A 144 -1.31 -26.72 -1.66
#